data_AF-A0A7W3R8X9-F1
#
_entry.id   AF-A0A7W3R8X9-F1
#
_cell.length_a   1.000
_cell.length_b   1.000
_cell.length_c   1.000
_cell.angle_alpha   90.00
_cell.angle_beta   90.00
_cell.angle_gamma   90.00
#
_symmetry.space_group_name_H-M   'P 1'
#
loop_
_entity.id
_entity.type
_entity.pdbx_description
1 polymer ?
#
loop_
_entity_poly.entity_id
_entity_poly.type
_entity_poly.pdbx_seq_one_letter_code
_entity_poly.pdbx_strand_id
1 'polypeptide(L)' 'MPEGRDVLSSFVLVHFGLTPQEKEGLEAWNRSGWTGHPANAFWFCREHAELARSRTGLHWRDALASIDAALGR' A
#
# COMPACT_ATOMS: atom_id res chain seq x y z
N MET A 1 26.37 -12.07 -11.64
CA MET A 1 25.07 -12.23 -10.97
C MET A 1 24.47 -10.86 -10.67
N PRO A 2 23.57 -10.30 -11.50
CA PRO A 2 22.81 -9.11 -11.16
C PRO A 2 21.37 -9.51 -10.79
N GLU A 3 21.17 -10.32 -9.75
CA GLU A 3 19.86 -10.94 -9.48
C GLU A 3 18.99 -10.13 -8.48
N GLY A 4 19.48 -9.00 -7.97
CA GLY A 4 18.77 -8.22 -6.94
C GLY A 4 18.00 -7.00 -7.44
N ARG A 5 18.34 -6.43 -8.62
CA ARG A 5 17.73 -5.17 -9.08
C ARG A 5 16.40 -5.33 -9.82
N ASP A 6 16.14 -6.51 -10.37
CA ASP A 6 14.98 -6.73 -11.24
C ASP A 6 13.74 -7.26 -10.50
N VAL A 7 13.91 -7.77 -9.28
CA VAL A 7 12.80 -8.31 -8.50
C VAL A 7 11.90 -7.18 -7.99
N LEU A 8 12.47 -6.03 -7.60
CA LEU A 8 11.70 -4.87 -7.16
C LEU A 8 11.11 -4.05 -8.32
N SER A 9 11.63 -4.18 -9.54
CA SER A 9 11.03 -3.58 -10.75
C SER A 9 9.62 -4.17 -11.03
N SER A 10 9.31 -5.31 -10.40
CA SER A 10 8.09 -6.08 -10.56
C SER A 10 7.01 -5.81 -9.50
N PHE A 11 7.27 -4.91 -8.55
CA PHE A 11 6.29 -4.53 -7.53
C PHE A 11 5.78 -3.10 -7.72
N VAL A 12 4.49 -2.90 -7.42
CA VAL A 12 3.79 -1.63 -7.49
C VAL A 12 3.39 -1.25 -6.08
N LEU A 13 3.81 -0.06 -5.65
CA LEU A 13 3.36 0.54 -4.39
C LEU A 13 1.95 1.12 -4.58
N VAL A 14 1.00 0.66 -3.77
CA VAL A 14 -0.39 1.13 -3.78
C VAL A 14 -0.69 1.75 -2.42
N HIS A 15 -1.34 2.93 -2.44
CA HIS A 15 -1.80 3.63 -1.24
C HIS A 15 -3.30 3.48 -1.09
N PHE A 16 -3.76 3.05 0.08
CA PHE A 16 -5.18 2.93 0.41
C PHE A 16 -5.67 4.13 1.22
N GLY A 17 -6.98 4.19 1.42
CA GLY A 17 -7.62 5.21 2.25
C GLY A 17 -7.16 5.16 3.71
N LEU A 18 -7.18 6.33 4.33
CA LEU A 18 -6.97 6.55 5.75
C LEU A 18 -8.23 7.18 6.34
N THR A 19 -8.45 6.97 7.64
CA THR A 19 -9.38 7.82 8.40
C THR A 19 -8.84 9.26 8.46
N PRO A 20 -9.70 10.26 8.73
CA PRO A 20 -9.27 11.64 8.90
C PRO A 20 -8.15 11.80 9.95
N GLN A 21 -8.24 11.09 11.06
CA GLN A 21 -7.26 11.13 12.15
C GLN A 21 -5.91 10.53 11.74
N GLU A 22 -5.90 9.38 11.05
CA GLU A 22 -4.65 8.79 10.54
C GLU A 22 -4.00 9.67 9.48
N LYS A 23 -4.81 10.31 8.62
CA LYS A 23 -4.31 11.26 7.61
C LYS A 23 -3.63 12.45 8.27
N GLU A 24 -4.27 13.05 9.28
CA GLU A 24 -3.67 14.15 10.04
C GLU A 24 -2.37 13.74 10.72
N GLY A 25 -2.34 12.54 11.32
CA GLY A 25 -1.12 11.97 11.91
C GLY A 25 0.01 11.78 10.89
N LEU A 26 -0.29 11.25 9.71
CA LEU A 26 0.68 11.10 8.62
C LEU A 26 1.21 12.46 8.15
N GLU A 27 0.33 13.46 8.00
CA GLU A 27 0.75 14.82 7.64
C GLU A 27 1.64 15.45 8.73
N ALA A 28 1.38 15.20 10.00
CA ALA A 28 2.22 15.65 11.10
C ALA A 28 3.62 15.01 11.05
N TRP A 29 3.71 13.70 10.78
CA TRP A 29 4.98 13.01 10.54
C TRP A 29 5.73 13.55 9.33
N ASN A 30 5.05 13.80 8.21
CA ASN A 30 5.67 14.39 7.04
C ASN A 30 6.27 15.77 7.34
N ARG A 31 5.56 16.61 8.11
CA ARG A 31 6.06 17.93 8.54
C ARG A 31 7.26 17.85 9.48
N SER A 32 7.42 16.76 10.24
CA SER A 32 8.59 16.57 11.11
C SER A 32 9.82 16.05 10.35
N GLY A 33 9.72 15.82 9.04
CA GLY A 33 10.79 15.27 8.21
C GLY A 33 10.92 13.75 8.29
N TRP A 34 9.89 13.05 8.75
CA TRP A 34 9.87 11.60 8.77
C TRP A 34 9.87 11.02 7.35
N THR A 35 10.71 10.00 7.12
CA THR A 35 10.89 9.35 5.81
C THR A 35 10.59 7.84 5.86
N GLY A 36 9.80 7.40 6.84
CA GLY A 36 9.44 5.99 6.99
C GLY A 36 8.31 5.56 6.05
N HIS A 37 7.89 4.31 6.21
CA HIS A 37 6.86 3.71 5.37
C HIS A 37 5.46 3.93 5.95
N PRO A 38 4.54 4.61 5.24
CA PRO A 38 3.22 4.92 5.77
C PRO A 38 2.36 3.65 5.88
N ALA A 39 1.50 3.59 6.90
CA ALA A 39 0.72 2.40 7.23
C ALA A 39 -0.30 2.00 6.15
N ASN A 40 -0.66 2.91 5.24
CA ASN A 40 -1.59 2.67 4.14
C ASN A 40 -0.90 2.35 2.80
N ALA A 41 0.43 2.26 2.74
CA ALA A 41 1.14 1.88 1.53
C ALA A 41 1.47 0.39 1.55
N PHE A 42 1.27 -0.32 0.45
CA PHE A 42 1.57 -1.75 0.36
C PHE A 42 2.12 -2.09 -1.03
N TRP A 43 3.09 -3.00 -1.07
CA TRP A 43 3.70 -3.48 -2.30
C TRP A 43 2.93 -4.70 -2.83
N PHE A 44 2.50 -4.64 -4.09
CA PHE A 44 1.86 -5.74 -4.79
C PHE A 44 2.70 -6.14 -6.00
N CYS A 45 2.81 -7.44 -6.30
CA CYS A 45 3.34 -7.83 -7.61
C CYS A 45 2.38 -7.32 -8.71
N ARG A 46 2.89 -7.18 -9.94
CA ARG A 46 2.10 -6.63 -11.07
C ARG A 46 0.75 -7.32 -11.28
N GLU A 47 0.70 -8.64 -11.11
CA GLU A 47 -0.54 -9.44 -11.27
C GLU A 47 -1.63 -9.05 -10.27
N HIS A 48 -1.26 -8.68 -9.04
CA HIS A 48 -2.22 -8.29 -8.00
C HIS A 48 -2.40 -6.77 -7.88
N ALA A 49 -1.60 -5.97 -8.59
CA ALA A 49 -1.62 -4.52 -8.50
C ALA A 49 -2.95 -3.92 -9.00
N GLU A 50 -3.56 -4.49 -10.04
CA GLU A 50 -4.85 -4.02 -10.56
C GLU A 50 -5.98 -4.27 -9.56
N LEU A 51 -5.99 -5.45 -8.94
CA LEU A 51 -6.91 -5.78 -7.86
C LEU A 51 -6.74 -4.77 -6.71
N ALA A 52 -5.51 -4.53 -6.24
CA ALA A 52 -5.26 -3.55 -5.19
C ALA A 52 -5.72 -2.13 -5.58
N ARG A 53 -5.43 -1.67 -6.80
CA ARG A 53 -5.82 -0.33 -7.29
C ARG A 53 -7.33 -0.10 -7.24
N SER A 54 -8.12 -1.12 -7.56
CA SER A 54 -9.58 -1.03 -7.52
C SER A 54 -10.17 -0.94 -6.11
N ARG A 55 -9.37 -1.11 -5.05
CA ARG A 55 -9.76 -0.98 -3.64
C ARG A 55 -9.17 0.26 -2.96
N THR A 56 -8.49 1.14 -3.70
CA THR A 56 -7.82 2.35 -3.16
C THR A 56 -8.75 3.31 -2.42
N GLY A 57 -10.06 3.28 -2.71
CA GLY A 57 -11.06 4.07 -1.99
C GLY A 57 -11.44 3.54 -0.59
N LEU A 58 -11.05 2.31 -0.23
CA LEU A 58 -11.32 1.70 1.06
C LEU A 58 -10.25 2.08 2.09
N HIS A 59 -10.58 2.01 3.39
CA HIS A 59 -9.56 2.04 4.45
C HIS A 59 -8.59 0.87 4.26
N TRP A 60 -7.30 1.08 4.56
CA TRP A 60 -6.27 0.08 4.30
C TRP A 60 -6.57 -1.30 4.92
N ARG A 61 -7.22 -1.36 6.10
CA ARG A 61 -7.61 -2.63 6.72
C ARG A 61 -8.68 -3.35 5.90
N ASP A 62 -9.70 -2.62 5.50
CA ASP A 62 -10.82 -3.15 4.71
C ASP A 62 -10.36 -3.54 3.30
N ALA A 63 -9.44 -2.77 2.72
CA ALA A 63 -8.83 -3.07 1.44
C ALA A 63 -8.08 -4.40 1.48
N LEU A 64 -7.23 -4.62 2.49
CA LEU A 64 -6.50 -5.87 2.64
C LEU A 64 -7.44 -7.06 2.88
N ALA A 65 -8.41 -6.92 3.78
CA ALA A 65 -9.40 -7.97 4.03
C ALA A 65 -10.19 -8.32 2.75
N SER A 66 -10.56 -7.33 1.94
CA SER A 66 -11.22 -7.54 0.65
C SER A 66 -10.32 -8.25 -0.37
N ILE A 67 -9.03 -7.93 -0.40
CA ILE A 67 -8.05 -8.56 -1.29
C ILE A 67 -7.82 -10.02 -0.88
N ASP A 68 -7.64 -10.29 0.41
CA ASP A 68 -7.45 -11.65 0.92
C ASP A 68 -8.65 -12.54 0.62
N ALA A 69 -9.87 -12.03 0.86
CA ALA A 69 -11.10 -12.72 0.50
C ALA A 69 -11.20 -13.01 -1.01
N ALA A 70 -10.78 -12.08 -1.87
CA ALA A 70 -10.77 -12.27 -3.32
C ALA A 70 -9.72 -13.29 -3.80
N LEU A 71 -8.63 -13.46 -3.03
CA LEU A 71 -7.55 -14.40 -3.33
C LEU A 71 -7.71 -15.76 -2.62
N GLY A 72 -8.76 -15.91 -1.81
CA GLY A 72 -9.06 -17.15 -1.07
C GLY A 72 -8.06 -17.44 0.05
N ARG A 73 -7.54 -16.40 0.71
CA ARG A 73 -6.60 -16.48 1.84
C ARG A 73 -7.23 -16.02 3.14
#